data_AF-A0A3D5UUK5-F1
#
_entry.id   AF-A0A3D5UUK5-F1
#
_cell.length_a   1.000
_cell.length_b   1.000
_cell.length_c   1.000
_cell.angle_alpha   90.00
_cell.angle_beta   90.00
_cell.angle_gamma   90.00
#
_symmetry.space_group_name_H-M   'P 1'
#
loop_
_entity.id
_entity.type
_entity.pdbx_description
1 polymer ?
#
loop_
_entity_poly.entity_id
_entity_poly.type
_entity_poly.pdbx_seq_one_letter_code
_entity_poly.pdbx_strand_id
1 'polypeptide(L)'
;MRDTPGHQRRDHMRTFVSCLLWPALATASLAAIYIGMEAGHGVLVFNIVYLSLAAALALLERALPYERQWLAKDGQIGPDLAHTVLSKGVAQVLVTVIVFMGIAEWLKPAGGPLWPETWPLVIQVALGLVIVELGLYWKHRLAHEWPWLWRFHAVHHSVTRLWFFNTGRF
;
A
#
# COMPACT_ATOMS: atom_id res chain seq x y z
N MET A 1 -15.70 18.04 26.40
CA MET A 1 -15.28 17.59 27.74
C MET A 1 -13.91 16.89 27.63
N ARG A 2 -12.83 17.63 27.37
CA ARG A 2 -11.46 17.08 27.26
C ARG A 2 -10.46 18.22 27.46
N ASP A 3 -9.99 18.42 28.68
CA ASP A 3 -8.77 19.20 28.99
C ASP A 3 -8.37 18.88 30.43
N THR A 4 -7.73 17.72 30.62
CA THR A 4 -7.07 17.40 31.89
C THR A 4 -5.59 17.18 31.63
N PRO A 5 -4.68 17.61 32.52
CA PRO A 5 -3.23 17.53 32.31
C PRO A 5 -2.72 16.11 31.98
N GLY A 6 -3.40 15.08 32.48
CA GLY A 6 -3.09 13.67 32.20
C GLY A 6 -3.44 13.23 30.76
N HIS A 7 -4.42 13.85 30.12
CA HIS A 7 -4.76 13.60 28.72
C HIS A 7 -3.69 14.17 27.79
N GLN A 8 -3.28 15.42 28.04
CA GLN A 8 -2.30 16.15 27.25
C GLN A 8 -0.91 15.48 27.27
N ARG A 9 -0.45 15.03 28.44
CA ARG A 9 0.84 14.31 28.57
C ARG A 9 0.86 12.96 27.84
N ARG A 10 -0.26 12.23 27.82
CA ARG A 10 -0.39 10.96 27.08
C ARG A 10 -0.36 11.21 25.57
N ASP A 11 -0.94 12.30 25.11
CA ASP A 11 -0.95 12.66 23.68
C ASP A 11 0.45 13.06 23.18
N HIS A 12 1.22 13.83 23.96
CA HIS A 12 2.61 14.17 23.59
C HIS A 12 3.53 12.94 23.51
N MET A 13 3.43 12.02 24.47
CA MET A 13 4.21 10.77 24.46
C MET A 13 3.85 9.91 23.26
N ARG A 14 2.55 9.80 22.92
CA ARG A 14 2.09 9.06 21.74
C ARG A 14 2.65 9.67 20.46
N THR A 15 2.54 10.99 20.31
CA THR A 15 3.09 11.71 19.14
C THR A 15 4.58 11.50 19.00
N PHE A 16 5.33 11.60 20.10
CA PHE A 16 6.78 11.35 20.09
C PHE A 16 7.12 9.93 19.66
N VAL A 17 6.44 8.92 20.22
CA VAL A 17 6.61 7.52 19.82
C VAL A 17 6.29 7.34 18.34
N SER A 18 5.16 7.87 17.86
CA SER A 18 4.78 7.79 16.43
C SER A 18 5.81 8.44 15.51
N CYS A 19 6.39 9.58 15.90
CA CYS A 19 7.42 10.27 15.11
C CYS A 19 8.72 9.46 14.94
N LEU A 20 9.05 8.60 15.92
CA LEU A 20 10.22 7.71 15.83
C LEU A 20 9.89 6.39 15.15
N LEU A 21 8.71 5.85 15.43
CA LEU A 21 8.31 4.51 15.01
C LEU A 21 8.07 4.45 13.50
N TRP A 22 7.58 5.54 12.91
CA TRP A 22 7.34 5.61 11.46
C TRP A 22 8.61 5.58 10.59
N PRO A 23 9.60 6.47 10.80
CA PRO A 23 10.86 6.38 10.07
C PRO A 23 11.61 5.07 10.38
N ALA A 24 11.52 4.54 11.61
CA ALA A 24 12.14 3.26 11.95
C ALA A 24 11.53 2.09 11.15
N LEU A 25 10.20 1.98 11.08
CA LEU A 25 9.54 0.94 10.28
C LEU A 25 9.88 1.09 8.80
N ALA A 26 9.79 2.31 8.26
CA ALA A 26 10.08 2.57 6.85
C ALA A 26 11.54 2.22 6.48
N THR A 27 12.50 2.69 7.27
CA THR A 27 13.93 2.42 7.04
C THR A 27 14.27 0.95 7.21
N ALA A 28 13.74 0.28 8.24
CA ALA A 28 13.95 -1.15 8.45
C ALA A 28 13.37 -2.00 7.30
N SER A 29 12.16 -1.68 6.83
CA SER A 29 11.54 -2.36 5.70
C SER A 29 12.35 -2.16 4.41
N LEU A 30 12.76 -0.93 4.11
CA LEU A 30 13.57 -0.63 2.92
C LEU A 30 14.94 -1.33 2.97
N ALA A 31 15.62 -1.28 4.12
CA ALA A 31 16.91 -1.93 4.30
C ALA A 31 16.80 -3.45 4.15
N ALA A 32 15.77 -4.08 4.74
CA ALA A 32 15.54 -5.52 4.60
C ALA A 32 15.29 -5.92 3.15
N ILE A 33 14.46 -5.17 2.42
CA ILE A 33 14.20 -5.39 0.99
C ILE A 33 15.50 -5.26 0.19
N TYR A 34 16.27 -4.19 0.41
CA TYR A 34 17.54 -3.97 -0.28
C TYR A 34 18.52 -5.13 -0.06
N ILE A 35 18.74 -5.53 1.19
CA ILE A 35 19.60 -6.68 1.54
C ILE A 35 19.08 -7.96 0.89
N GLY A 36 17.76 -8.17 0.89
CA GLY A 36 17.14 -9.33 0.24
C GLY A 36 17.32 -9.34 -1.28
N MET A 37 17.29 -8.17 -1.93
CA MET A 37 17.53 -8.04 -3.36
C MET A 37 19.00 -8.33 -3.70
N GLU A 38 19.95 -7.76 -2.96
CA GLU A 38 21.39 -8.01 -3.12
C GLU A 38 21.75 -9.49 -2.89
N ALA A 39 21.02 -10.18 -2.00
CA ALA A 39 21.17 -11.61 -1.74
C ALA A 39 20.46 -12.52 -2.77
N GLY A 40 19.82 -11.96 -3.81
CA GLY A 40 19.10 -12.74 -4.84
C GLY A 40 17.73 -13.28 -4.40
N HIS A 41 17.21 -12.88 -3.24
CA HIS A 41 15.94 -13.31 -2.66
C HIS A 41 14.87 -12.20 -2.64
N GLY A 42 15.01 -11.18 -3.50
CA GLY A 42 14.21 -9.95 -3.46
C GLY A 42 12.69 -10.17 -3.37
N VAL A 43 12.13 -11.05 -4.20
CA VAL A 43 10.67 -11.34 -4.21
C VAL A 43 10.21 -11.95 -2.89
N LEU A 44 10.95 -12.92 -2.35
CA LEU A 44 10.61 -13.59 -1.11
C LEU A 44 10.67 -12.61 0.07
N VAL A 45 11.79 -11.87 0.18
CA VAL A 45 12.01 -10.92 1.26
C VAL A 45 11.00 -9.78 1.20
N PHE A 46 10.67 -9.28 0.01
CA PHE A 46 9.60 -8.29 -0.17
C PHE A 46 8.27 -8.76 0.43
N ASN A 47 7.83 -9.98 0.13
CA ASN A 47 6.58 -10.52 0.64
C ASN A 47 6.62 -10.71 2.17
N ILE A 48 7.74 -11.20 2.71
CA ILE A 48 7.93 -11.33 4.17
C ILE A 48 7.85 -9.96 4.85
N VAL A 49 8.58 -8.97 4.34
CA VAL A 49 8.58 -7.60 4.88
C VAL A 49 7.19 -6.99 4.78
N TYR A 50 6.50 -7.14 3.65
CA TYR A 50 5.14 -6.63 3.45
C TYR A 50 4.16 -7.21 4.49
N LEU A 51 4.13 -8.54 4.66
CA LEU A 51 3.25 -9.19 5.63
C LEU A 51 3.62 -8.86 7.08
N SER A 52 4.93 -8.73 7.37
CA SER A 52 5.41 -8.36 8.69
C SER A 52 5.04 -6.92 9.04
N LEU A 53 5.17 -5.98 8.10
CA LEU A 53 4.75 -4.59 8.28
C LEU A 53 3.24 -4.49 8.47
N ALA A 54 2.46 -5.23 7.68
CA ALA A 54 1.02 -5.35 7.85
C ALA A 54 0.63 -5.82 9.26
N ALA A 55 1.26 -6.89 9.75
CA ALA A 55 1.04 -7.40 11.10
C ALA A 55 1.45 -6.38 12.18
N ALA A 56 2.62 -5.74 12.01
CA ALA A 56 3.09 -4.71 12.93
C ALA A 56 2.12 -3.54 13.03
N LEU A 57 1.63 -3.03 11.90
CA LEU A 57 0.63 -1.96 11.85
C LEU A 57 -0.68 -2.36 12.53
N ALA A 58 -1.18 -3.57 12.28
CA ALA A 58 -2.38 -4.08 12.94
C ALA A 58 -2.23 -4.17 14.47
N LEU A 59 -1.05 -4.56 14.96
CA LEU A 59 -0.74 -4.60 16.40
C LEU A 59 -0.59 -3.19 16.99
N LEU A 60 0.09 -2.30 16.28
CA LEU A 60 0.32 -0.92 16.71
C LEU A 60 -0.97 -0.13 16.78
N GLU A 61 -1.90 -0.34 15.86
CA GLU A 61 -3.23 0.27 15.92
C GLU A 61 -3.98 -0.11 17.20
N ARG A 62 -3.83 -1.35 17.67
CA ARG A 62 -4.44 -1.80 18.93
C ARG A 62 -3.71 -1.28 20.16
N ALA A 63 -2.38 -1.17 20.09
CA ALA A 63 -1.54 -0.72 21.19
C ALA A 63 -1.58 0.81 21.37
N LEU A 64 -1.65 1.56 20.26
CA LEU A 64 -1.56 3.02 20.18
C LEU A 64 -2.69 3.58 19.29
N PRO A 65 -3.98 3.32 19.61
CA PRO A 65 -5.09 3.79 18.79
C PRO A 65 -5.13 5.32 18.77
N TYR A 66 -5.34 5.92 17.60
CA TYR A 66 -5.54 7.37 17.48
C TYR A 66 -6.81 7.81 18.22
N GLU A 67 -7.92 7.12 17.96
CA GLU A 67 -9.20 7.28 18.65
C GLU A 67 -9.67 5.93 19.20
N ARG A 68 -9.83 5.82 20.53
CA ARG A 68 -10.18 4.54 21.18
C ARG A 68 -11.52 3.95 20.70
N GLN A 69 -12.46 4.82 20.34
CA GLN A 69 -13.76 4.42 19.79
C GLN A 69 -13.66 3.70 18.44
N TRP A 70 -12.55 3.86 17.70
CA TRP A 70 -12.34 3.19 16.41
C TRP A 70 -11.92 1.72 16.57
N LEU A 71 -11.56 1.28 17.77
CA LEU A 71 -11.34 -0.14 18.06
C LEU A 71 -12.64 -0.96 18.11
N ALA A 72 -13.79 -0.30 18.21
CA ALA A 72 -15.08 -0.97 18.19
C ALA A 72 -15.39 -1.49 16.78
N LYS A 73 -15.96 -2.70 16.70
CA LYS A 73 -16.39 -3.29 15.43
C LYS A 73 -17.42 -2.38 14.75
N ASP A 74 -17.21 -2.08 13.48
CA ASP A 74 -18.07 -1.24 12.64
C ASP A 74 -18.79 -2.04 11.54
N GLY A 75 -18.55 -3.37 11.49
CA GLY A 75 -19.14 -4.27 10.50
C GLY A 75 -18.45 -4.24 9.12
N GLN A 76 -17.35 -3.49 8.95
CA GLN A 76 -16.72 -3.26 7.64
C GLN A 76 -15.66 -4.32 7.26
N ILE A 77 -15.29 -5.22 8.19
CA ILE A 77 -14.22 -6.21 8.00
C ILE A 77 -14.40 -7.06 6.73
N GLY A 78 -15.62 -7.54 6.47
CA GLY A 78 -15.91 -8.37 5.28
C GLY A 78 -15.67 -7.61 3.98
N PRO A 79 -16.33 -6.45 3.77
CA PRO A 79 -16.07 -5.57 2.63
C PRO A 79 -14.60 -5.12 2.52
N ASP A 80 -13.91 -4.85 3.63
CA ASP A 80 -12.48 -4.50 3.66
C ASP A 80 -11.59 -5.61 3.11
N LEU A 81 -11.82 -6.83 3.58
CA LEU A 81 -11.07 -8.00 3.14
C LEU A 81 -11.38 -8.33 1.67
N ALA A 82 -12.66 -8.32 1.29
CA ALA A 82 -13.08 -8.59 -0.09
C ALA A 82 -12.47 -7.57 -1.06
N HIS A 83 -12.52 -6.29 -0.73
CA HIS A 83 -11.92 -5.25 -1.56
C HIS A 83 -10.39 -5.41 -1.65
N THR A 84 -9.72 -5.64 -0.51
CA THR A 84 -8.26 -5.81 -0.46
C THR A 84 -7.81 -7.02 -1.27
N VAL A 85 -8.48 -8.17 -1.11
CA VAL A 85 -8.17 -9.39 -1.85
C VAL A 85 -8.47 -9.23 -3.33
N LEU A 86 -9.60 -8.63 -3.69
CA LEU A 86 -9.95 -8.45 -5.10
C LEU A 86 -8.99 -7.48 -5.78
N SER A 87 -8.75 -6.30 -5.20
CA SER A 87 -7.88 -5.29 -5.80
C SER A 87 -6.42 -5.75 -5.84
N LYS A 88 -5.84 -6.10 -4.69
CA LYS A 88 -4.42 -6.47 -4.60
C LYS A 88 -4.16 -7.87 -5.16
N GLY A 89 -5.08 -8.81 -4.97
CA GLY A 89 -4.95 -10.16 -5.52
C GLY A 89 -5.05 -10.16 -7.04
N VAL A 90 -6.01 -9.44 -7.64
CA VAL A 90 -6.07 -9.32 -9.12
C VAL A 90 -4.83 -8.62 -9.65
N ALA A 91 -4.38 -7.52 -9.02
CA ALA A 91 -3.14 -6.86 -9.41
C ALA A 91 -1.94 -7.82 -9.35
N GLN A 92 -1.80 -8.58 -8.26
CA GLN A 92 -0.74 -9.57 -8.09
C GLN A 92 -0.79 -10.66 -9.15
N VAL A 93 -1.98 -11.19 -9.45
CA VAL A 93 -2.18 -12.21 -10.50
C VAL A 93 -1.81 -11.64 -11.86
N LEU A 94 -2.26 -10.43 -12.20
CA LEU A 94 -1.93 -9.79 -13.47
C LEU A 94 -0.43 -9.59 -13.63
N VAL A 95 0.25 -9.06 -12.62
CA VAL A 95 1.72 -8.90 -12.63
C VAL A 95 2.40 -10.26 -12.82
N THR A 96 1.97 -11.27 -12.06
CA THR A 96 2.51 -12.63 -12.16
C THR A 96 2.31 -13.20 -13.57
N VAL A 97 1.11 -13.08 -14.14
CA VAL A 97 0.80 -13.56 -15.49
C VAL A 97 1.64 -12.84 -16.55
N ILE A 98 1.74 -11.51 -16.49
CA ILE A 98 2.54 -10.73 -17.44
C ILE A 98 4.01 -11.19 -17.43
N VAL A 99 4.55 -11.44 -16.24
CA VAL A 99 5.93 -11.91 -16.05
C VAL A 99 6.11 -13.35 -16.51
N PHE A 100 5.30 -14.30 -16.01
CA PHE A 100 5.47 -15.73 -16.27
C PHE A 100 5.06 -16.16 -17.69
N MET A 101 4.12 -15.46 -18.32
CA MET A 101 3.77 -15.71 -19.73
C MET A 101 4.74 -15.04 -20.70
N GLY A 102 5.76 -14.31 -20.21
CA GLY A 102 6.71 -13.61 -21.07
C GLY A 102 6.05 -12.53 -21.95
N ILE A 103 4.88 -12.01 -21.55
CA ILE A 103 4.21 -10.93 -22.31
C ILE A 103 5.12 -9.70 -22.37
N ALA A 104 5.83 -9.41 -21.28
CA ALA A 104 6.87 -8.38 -21.27
C ALA A 104 7.97 -8.65 -22.32
N GLU A 105 8.36 -9.91 -22.53
CA GLU A 105 9.34 -10.26 -23.56
C GLU A 105 8.75 -10.10 -24.97
N TRP A 106 7.50 -10.50 -25.18
CA TRP A 106 6.82 -10.38 -26.48
C TRP A 106 6.57 -8.93 -26.91
N LEU A 107 6.33 -8.03 -25.95
CA LEU A 107 6.11 -6.61 -26.21
C LEU A 107 7.40 -5.82 -26.46
N LYS A 108 8.58 -6.44 -26.31
CA LYS A 108 9.86 -5.76 -26.59
C LYS A 108 9.87 -5.24 -28.03
N PRO A 109 10.11 -3.93 -28.25
CA PRO A 109 10.30 -3.41 -29.59
C PRO A 109 11.42 -4.16 -30.29
N ALA A 110 11.28 -4.38 -31.60
CA ALA A 110 12.33 -4.98 -32.42
C ALA A 110 13.58 -4.08 -32.40
N GLY A 111 14.45 -4.27 -31.41
CA GLY A 111 15.68 -3.49 -31.23
C GLY A 111 15.99 -2.99 -29.81
N GLY A 112 15.21 -3.28 -28.77
CA GLY A 112 15.58 -2.81 -27.43
C GLY A 112 14.70 -3.25 -26.26
N PRO A 113 15.09 -2.92 -25.02
CA PRO A 113 14.32 -3.21 -23.83
C PRO A 113 13.02 -2.39 -23.79
N LEU A 114 11.99 -2.95 -23.15
CA LEU A 114 10.72 -2.24 -22.87
C LEU A 114 10.89 -1.04 -21.94
N TRP A 115 11.97 -1.01 -21.18
CA TRP A 115 12.27 -0.04 -20.15
C TRP A 115 13.63 0.61 -20.42
N PRO A 116 13.82 1.92 -20.17
CA PRO A 116 15.08 2.60 -20.43
C PRO A 116 16.12 2.29 -19.33
N GLU A 117 16.62 1.06 -19.31
CA GLU A 117 17.55 0.54 -18.28
C GLU A 117 18.88 1.33 -18.20
N THR A 118 19.29 1.98 -19.29
CA THR A 118 20.54 2.75 -19.37
C THR A 118 20.40 4.21 -18.92
N TRP A 119 19.20 4.69 -18.64
CA TRP A 119 18.99 6.07 -18.19
C TRP A 119 19.43 6.26 -16.73
N PRO A 120 19.76 7.49 -16.29
CA PRO A 120 19.97 7.79 -14.88
C PRO A 120 18.79 7.31 -14.03
N LEU A 121 19.08 6.66 -12.90
CA LEU A 121 18.05 6.07 -12.03
C LEU A 121 16.94 7.06 -11.68
N VAL A 122 17.29 8.32 -11.40
CA VAL A 122 16.32 9.38 -11.09
C VAL A 122 15.30 9.58 -12.20
N ILE A 123 15.74 9.53 -13.47
CA ILE A 123 14.84 9.69 -14.62
C ILE A 123 13.97 8.43 -14.79
N GLN A 124 14.52 7.24 -14.57
CA GLN A 124 13.73 6.00 -14.58
C GLN A 124 12.63 6.04 -13.52
N VAL A 125 12.96 6.47 -12.28
CA VAL A 125 11.98 6.63 -11.19
C VAL A 125 10.92 7.65 -11.55
N ALA A 126 11.30 8.81 -12.10
CA ALA A 126 10.36 9.84 -12.53
C ALA A 126 9.42 9.34 -13.64
N LEU A 127 9.96 8.62 -14.65
CA LEU A 127 9.16 8.01 -15.70
C LEU A 127 8.18 6.97 -15.15
N GLY A 128 8.65 6.10 -14.25
CA GLY A 128 7.81 5.11 -13.59
C GLY A 128 6.68 5.74 -12.80
N LEU A 129 6.98 6.82 -12.06
CA LEU A 129 5.97 7.59 -11.35
C LEU A 129 4.92 8.15 -12.32
N VAL A 130 5.34 8.79 -13.42
CA VAL A 130 4.40 9.32 -14.42
C VAL A 130 3.50 8.22 -14.99
N ILE A 131 4.08 7.07 -15.38
CA ILE A 131 3.31 5.96 -15.95
C ILE A 131 2.29 5.42 -14.93
N VAL A 132 2.72 5.19 -13.69
CA VAL A 132 1.85 4.67 -12.63
C VAL A 132 0.75 5.67 -12.27
N GLU A 133 1.08 6.94 -12.07
CA GLU A 133 0.10 7.98 -11.72
C GLU A 133 -0.93 8.20 -12.84
N LEU A 134 -0.52 8.18 -14.10
CA LEU A 134 -1.45 8.26 -15.23
C LEU A 134 -2.40 7.06 -15.28
N GLY A 135 -1.89 5.84 -15.05
CA GLY A 135 -2.71 4.64 -14.97
C GLY A 135 -3.71 4.70 -13.81
N LEU A 136 -3.26 5.13 -12.63
CA LEU A 136 -4.11 5.30 -11.45
C LEU A 136 -5.17 6.39 -11.67
N TYR A 137 -4.81 7.51 -12.31
CA TYR A 137 -5.73 8.58 -12.67
C TYR A 137 -6.87 8.07 -13.55
N TRP A 138 -6.55 7.39 -14.66
CA TRP A 138 -7.57 6.88 -15.57
C TRP A 138 -8.42 5.79 -14.94
N LYS A 139 -7.81 4.86 -14.18
CA LYS A 139 -8.55 3.87 -13.39
C LYS A 139 -9.58 4.56 -12.49
N HIS A 140 -9.15 5.58 -11.75
CA HIS A 140 -10.01 6.32 -10.84
C HIS A 140 -11.11 7.09 -11.58
N ARG A 141 -10.77 7.78 -12.66
CA ARG A 141 -11.71 8.54 -13.48
C ARG A 141 -12.79 7.65 -14.10
N LEU A 142 -12.38 6.55 -14.75
CA LEU A 142 -13.31 5.59 -15.35
C LEU A 142 -14.26 4.99 -14.30
N ALA A 143 -13.75 4.76 -13.09
CA ALA A 143 -14.56 4.27 -11.98
C ALA A 143 -15.62 5.28 -11.49
N HIS A 144 -15.40 6.57 -11.69
CA HIS A 144 -16.37 7.62 -11.42
C HIS A 144 -17.32 7.89 -12.60
N GLU A 145 -16.89 7.66 -13.84
CA GLU A 145 -17.70 7.95 -15.03
C GLU A 145 -18.59 6.78 -15.46
N TRP A 146 -18.19 5.52 -15.21
CA TRP A 146 -18.96 4.33 -15.63
C TRP A 146 -19.75 3.71 -14.46
N PRO A 147 -21.11 3.68 -14.53
CA PRO A 147 -21.95 3.09 -13.48
C PRO A 147 -21.62 1.67 -13.03
N TRP A 148 -21.10 0.81 -13.91
CA TRP A 148 -20.72 -0.56 -13.54
C TRP A 148 -19.46 -0.57 -12.65
N LEU A 149 -18.43 0.18 -13.04
CA LEU A 149 -17.20 0.32 -12.26
C LEU A 149 -17.45 1.04 -10.93
N TRP A 150 -18.37 2.02 -10.92
CA TRP A 150 -18.78 2.71 -9.71
C TRP A 150 -19.26 1.76 -8.60
N ARG A 151 -19.95 0.65 -8.94
CA ARG A 151 -20.43 -0.32 -7.93
C ARG A 151 -19.31 -0.92 -7.09
N PHE A 152 -18.12 -1.08 -7.68
CA PHE A 152 -16.93 -1.55 -6.98
C PHE A 152 -16.22 -0.38 -6.27
N HIS A 153 -16.11 0.75 -6.94
CA HIS A 153 -15.41 1.95 -6.43
C HIS A 153 -16.15 2.65 -5.28
N ALA A 154 -17.48 2.52 -5.20
CA ALA A 154 -18.27 3.06 -4.09
C ALA A 154 -17.86 2.46 -2.73
N VAL A 155 -17.28 1.25 -2.71
CA VAL A 155 -16.76 0.64 -1.48
C VAL A 155 -15.60 1.44 -0.91
N HIS A 156 -14.71 1.96 -1.76
CA HIS A 156 -13.65 2.91 -1.37
C HIS A 156 -14.25 4.19 -0.74
N HIS A 157 -15.27 4.78 -1.36
CA HIS A 157 -15.92 5.99 -0.86
C HIS A 157 -16.79 5.80 0.39
N SER A 158 -17.03 4.55 0.81
CA SER A 158 -17.90 4.23 1.94
C SER A 158 -17.20 4.26 3.31
N VAL A 159 -15.87 4.41 3.37
CA VAL A 159 -15.15 4.35 4.65
C VAL A 159 -15.33 5.64 5.46
N THR A 160 -15.68 5.47 6.74
CA THR A 160 -15.97 6.59 7.66
C THR A 160 -14.92 6.77 8.75
N ARG A 161 -14.02 5.79 8.91
CA ARG A 161 -12.96 5.74 9.91
C ARG A 161 -11.73 5.11 9.26
N LEU A 162 -10.54 5.58 9.60
CA LEU A 162 -9.29 4.95 9.14
C LEU A 162 -8.89 3.84 10.11
N TRP A 163 -8.58 2.67 9.58
CA TRP A 163 -7.95 1.59 10.32
C TRP A 163 -7.01 0.80 9.43
N PHE A 164 -6.08 0.03 9.99
CA PHE A 164 -5.00 -0.60 9.20
C PHE A 164 -5.54 -1.37 7.99
N PHE A 165 -6.61 -2.14 8.16
CA PHE A 165 -7.11 -3.03 7.12
C PHE A 165 -7.81 -2.30 5.97
N ASN A 166 -8.48 -1.17 6.22
CA ASN A 166 -9.10 -0.39 5.14
C ASN A 166 -8.11 0.46 4.35
N THR A 167 -6.81 0.45 4.71
CA THR A 167 -5.75 0.97 3.83
C THR A 167 -5.81 0.29 2.45
N GLY A 168 -6.22 -0.98 2.38
CA GLY A 168 -6.43 -1.68 1.11
C GLY A 168 -7.68 -1.26 0.33
N ARG A 169 -8.48 -0.34 0.88
CA ARG A 169 -9.58 0.32 0.15
C ARG A 169 -9.05 1.50 -0.66
N PHE A 170 -7.93 2.12 -0.29
CA PHE A 170 -7.31 3.28 -0.96
C PHE A 170 -6.31 2.90 -2.05
#